data_AF-A0A835IT19-F1
#
_entry.id   AF-A0A835IT19-F1
#
_cell.length_a   1.000
_cell.length_b   1.000
_cell.length_c   1.000
_cell.angle_alpha   90.00
_cell.angle_beta   90.00
_cell.angle_gamma   90.00
#
_symmetry.space_group_name_H-M   'P 1'
#
loop_
_entity.id
_entity.type
_entity.pdbx_description
1 polymer ?
#
loop_
_entity_poly.entity_id
_entity_poly.type
_entity_poly.pdbx_seq_one_letter_code
_entity_poly.pdbx_strand_id
1 'polypeptide(L)'
;MVAIARYLNVTLVVPELDKTSFWADHSEFQDIFYADHFITSLRDDIRILKKLPPRLKRRVERGNVYSMPPISWYDISYYHKQILPLIQKYKIVHLNKTDARLANNGLPSDIQKLRCRVNFSALRFTPQIEELGRRVIRILRKNGPFLVLHLRYEMDVLAFSGCTQGCKEEEVEELTRMR
;
A
#
# COMPACT_ATOMS: atom_id res chain seq x y z
N MET A 1 -1.41 5.92 -1.57
CA MET A 1 -1.74 6.95 -0.55
C MET A 1 -0.83 8.19 -0.57
N VAL A 2 0.49 8.08 -0.77
CA VAL A 2 1.38 9.27 -0.90
C VAL A 2 0.90 10.29 -1.94
N ALA A 3 0.56 9.83 -3.15
CA ALA A 3 0.04 10.70 -4.22
C ALA A 3 -1.25 11.45 -3.82
N ILE A 4 -2.15 10.77 -3.10
CA ILE A 4 -3.40 11.35 -2.61
C ILE A 4 -3.10 12.40 -1.52
N ALA A 5 -2.19 12.09 -0.59
CA ALA A 5 -1.77 13.02 0.44
C ALA A 5 -1.12 14.29 -0.16
N ARG A 6 -0.31 14.13 -1.21
CA ARG A 6 0.29 15.25 -1.96
C ARG A 6 -0.76 16.13 -2.62
N TYR A 7 -1.73 15.50 -3.28
CA TYR A 7 -2.77 16.21 -4.02
C TYR A 7 -3.71 16.99 -3.09
N LEU A 8 -4.08 16.39 -1.94
CA LEU A 8 -4.94 17.04 -0.94
C LEU A 8 -4.19 17.99 -0.01
N ASN A 9 -2.85 18.05 -0.11
CA ASN A 9 -1.97 18.78 0.80
C ASN A 9 -2.22 18.43 2.29
N VAL A 10 -2.26 17.12 2.60
CA VAL A 10 -2.47 16.60 3.96
C VAL A 10 -1.24 15.84 4.46
N THR A 11 -1.18 15.66 5.78
CA THR A 11 -0.14 14.83 6.42
C THR A 11 -0.49 13.36 6.31
N LEU A 12 0.45 12.54 5.84
CA LEU A 12 0.36 11.09 5.86
C LEU A 12 0.93 10.56 7.18
N VAL A 13 0.26 9.59 7.81
CA VAL A 13 0.87 8.77 8.87
C VAL A 13 1.42 7.51 8.21
N VAL A 14 2.58 7.03 8.66
CA VAL A 14 3.14 5.76 8.18
C VAL A 14 2.05 4.68 8.20
N PRO A 15 1.82 3.96 7.08
CA PRO A 15 0.73 3.00 7.00
C PRO A 15 0.85 1.87 8.01
N GLU A 16 -0.30 1.36 8.43
CA GLU A 16 -0.42 0.09 9.14
C GLU A 16 -0.59 -1.02 8.10
N LEU A 17 -0.01 -2.19 8.35
CA LEU A 17 -0.18 -3.36 7.48
C LEU A 17 -1.40 -4.16 7.95
N ASP A 18 -2.16 -4.69 7.01
CA ASP A 18 -3.26 -5.59 7.32
C ASP A 18 -2.71 -6.97 7.72
N LYS A 19 -3.01 -7.37 8.96
CA LYS A 19 -2.54 -8.61 9.59
C LYS A 19 -3.61 -9.69 9.68
N THR A 20 -4.80 -9.41 9.14
CA THR A 20 -6.01 -10.19 9.42
C THR A 20 -6.67 -10.73 8.17
N SER A 21 -6.57 -10.02 7.04
CA SER A 21 -7.32 -10.43 5.84
C SER A 21 -6.69 -11.60 5.08
N PHE A 22 -5.36 -11.73 5.07
CA PHE A 22 -4.67 -12.76 4.27
C PHE A 22 -3.44 -13.34 4.98
N TRP A 23 -2.58 -12.47 5.50
CA TRP A 23 -1.33 -12.86 6.12
C TRP A 23 -1.46 -12.78 7.63
N ALA A 24 -1.26 -13.90 8.33
CA ALA A 24 -1.13 -13.94 9.78
C ALA A 24 0.27 -13.44 10.22
N ASP A 25 0.75 -12.36 9.60
CA ASP A 25 2.05 -11.75 9.85
C ASP A 25 1.90 -10.59 10.84
N HIS A 26 2.72 -10.60 11.89
CA HIS A 26 2.71 -9.58 12.93
C HIS A 26 3.62 -8.38 12.65
N SER A 27 4.35 -8.40 11.54
CA SER A 27 5.27 -7.34 11.12
C SER A 27 4.54 -6.02 10.92
N GLU A 28 5.17 -4.95 11.37
CA GLU A 28 4.77 -3.58 11.10
C GLU A 28 5.47 -3.05 9.84
N PHE A 29 5.00 -1.90 9.34
CA PHE A 29 5.61 -1.24 8.18
C PHE A 29 7.13 -1.06 8.31
N GLN A 30 7.60 -0.73 9.52
CA GLN A 30 9.02 -0.48 9.80
C GLN A 30 9.89 -1.75 9.90
N ASP A 31 9.27 -2.92 10.09
CA ASP A 31 9.98 -4.19 10.13
C ASP A 31 10.32 -4.66 8.71
N ILE A 32 9.48 -4.28 7.74
CA ILE A 32 9.64 -4.60 6.32
C ILE A 32 10.36 -3.48 5.55
N PHE A 33 9.94 -2.23 5.76
CA PHE A 33 10.43 -1.06 5.01
C PHE A 33 11.25 -0.13 5.88
N TYR A 34 12.30 0.46 5.30
CA TYR A 34 13.12 1.44 5.98
C TYR A 34 12.37 2.78 6.15
N ALA A 35 11.60 2.88 7.24
CA ALA A 35 10.68 3.99 7.49
C ALA A 35 11.34 5.37 7.50
N ASP A 36 12.56 5.50 8.06
CA ASP A 36 13.29 6.78 8.07
C ASP A 36 13.70 7.22 6.67
N HIS A 37 14.14 6.29 5.82
CA HIS A 37 14.41 6.56 4.42
C HIS A 37 13.13 6.99 3.69
N PHE A 38 12.02 6.28 3.89
CA PHE A 38 10.73 6.60 3.29
C PHE A 38 10.27 8.03 3.65
N ILE A 39 10.37 8.43 4.91
CA ILE A 39 10.02 9.78 5.37
C ILE A 39 10.96 10.83 4.81
N THR A 40 12.28 10.60 4.90
CA THR A 40 13.29 11.58 4.52
C THR A 40 13.30 11.81 2.99
N SER A 41 13.15 10.75 2.20
CA SER A 41 13.14 10.82 0.73
C SER A 41 11.92 11.53 0.14
N LEU A 42 10.85 11.70 0.92
CA LEU A 42 9.60 12.36 0.51
C LEU A 42 9.35 13.68 1.23
N ARG A 43 10.32 14.17 2.03
CA ARG A 43 10.16 15.35 2.90
C ARG A 43 9.79 16.63 2.15
N ASP A 44 10.26 16.75 0.90
CA ASP A 44 10.04 17.92 0.05
C ASP A 44 8.72 17.82 -0.75
N ASP A 45 8.06 16.66 -0.70
CA ASP A 45 6.80 16.40 -1.39
C ASP A 45 5.61 16.41 -0.43
N ILE A 46 5.71 15.64 0.66
CA ILE A 46 4.63 15.50 1.64
C ILE A 46 5.18 15.41 3.07
N ARG A 47 4.36 15.87 4.02
CA ARG A 47 4.65 15.63 5.44
C ARG A 47 4.22 14.22 5.82
N ILE A 48 5.16 13.44 6.35
CA ILE A 48 4.91 12.09 6.86
C ILE A 48 5.26 12.03 8.34
N LEU A 49 4.38 11.46 9.16
CA LEU A 49 4.61 11.20 10.58
C LEU A 49 4.71 9.70 10.85
N LYS A 50 5.71 9.27 11.64
CA LYS A 50 5.81 7.87 12.08
C LYS A 50 4.62 7.41 12.92
N LYS A 51 4.11 8.31 13.76
CA LYS A 51 3.02 8.03 14.70
C LYS A 51 2.11 9.24 14.80
N LEU A 52 0.86 9.01 15.19
CA LEU A 52 -0.09 10.10 15.46
C LEU A 52 0.41 11.00 16.61
N PRO A 53 0.20 12.33 16.52
CA PRO A 53 0.43 13.23 17.63
C PRO A 53 -0.36 12.80 18.89
N PRO A 54 0.16 12.97 20.12
CA PRO A 54 -0.46 12.42 21.34
C PRO A 54 -1.93 12.80 21.56
N ARG A 55 -2.33 14.02 21.17
CA ARG A 55 -3.74 14.46 21.24
C ARG A 55 -4.63 13.70 20.27
N LEU A 56 -4.15 13.43 19.07
CA LEU A 56 -4.86 12.70 18.04
C LEU A 56 -4.88 11.20 18.34
N LYS A 57 -3.77 10.64 18.81
CA LYS A 57 -3.66 9.25 19.25
C LYS A 57 -4.71 8.90 20.33
N ARG A 58 -4.83 9.73 21.37
CA ARG A 58 -5.85 9.56 22.43
C ARG A 58 -7.29 9.62 21.91
N ARG A 59 -7.56 10.35 20.82
CA ARG A 59 -8.91 10.38 20.20
C ARG A 59 -9.20 9.06 19.50
N VAL A 60 -8.23 8.53 18.76
CA VAL A 60 -8.33 7.23 18.07
C VAL A 60 -8.50 6.10 19.10
N GLU A 61 -7.71 6.09 20.18
CA GLU A 61 -7.81 5.10 21.27
C GLU A 61 -9.18 5.12 21.98
N ARG A 62 -9.92 6.24 21.92
CA ARG A 62 -11.29 6.38 22.43
C ARG A 62 -12.37 6.08 21.38
N GLY A 63 -12.02 5.46 20.25
CA GLY A 63 -12.94 5.13 19.16
C GLY A 63 -13.35 6.31 18.27
N ASN A 64 -12.78 7.51 18.45
CA ASN A 64 -13.13 8.70 17.67
C ASN A 64 -12.31 8.80 16.37
N VAL A 65 -12.26 7.71 15.61
CA VAL A 65 -11.62 7.66 14.28
C VAL A 65 -12.69 7.36 13.23
N TYR A 66 -12.69 8.13 12.15
CA TYR A 66 -13.54 7.84 11.00
C TYR A 66 -12.79 6.88 10.07
N SER A 67 -13.27 5.64 9.95
CA SER A 67 -12.68 4.63 9.08
C SER A 67 -13.60 4.30 7.91
N MET A 68 -13.06 4.28 6.69
CA MET A 68 -13.82 3.90 5.49
C MET A 68 -12.91 3.30 4.41
N PRO A 69 -13.42 2.42 3.53
CA PRO A 69 -12.66 2.00 2.37
C PRO A 69 -12.70 3.08 1.29
N PRO A 70 -11.58 3.36 0.58
CA PRO A 70 -11.62 4.19 -0.60
C PRO A 70 -12.34 3.45 -1.74
N ILE A 71 -13.00 4.18 -2.63
CA ILE A 71 -13.61 3.59 -3.82
C ILE A 71 -12.53 3.40 -4.89
N SER A 72 -12.41 2.16 -5.40
CA SER A 72 -11.40 1.80 -6.40
C SER A 72 -11.69 2.46 -7.76
N TRP A 73 -10.62 2.78 -8.51
CA TRP A 73 -10.65 3.32 -9.87
C TRP A 73 -11.32 4.69 -10.04
N TYR A 74 -11.67 5.36 -8.95
CA TYR A 74 -12.19 6.72 -9.01
C TYR A 74 -11.10 7.72 -9.34
N ASP A 75 -11.52 8.76 -10.07
CA ASP A 75 -10.69 9.90 -10.42
C ASP A 75 -10.18 10.64 -9.18
N ILE A 76 -9.05 11.34 -9.31
CA ILE A 76 -8.43 12.09 -8.22
C ILE A 76 -9.38 13.13 -7.61
N SER A 77 -10.35 13.64 -8.39
CA SER A 77 -11.38 14.56 -7.90
C SER A 77 -12.29 13.96 -6.83
N TYR A 78 -12.48 12.64 -6.77
CA TYR A 78 -13.20 11.95 -5.69
C TYR A 78 -12.56 12.26 -4.34
N TYR A 79 -11.23 12.19 -4.26
CA TYR A 79 -10.50 12.45 -3.02
C TYR A 79 -10.68 13.90 -2.58
N HIS A 80 -10.70 14.85 -3.51
CA HIS A 80 -10.95 16.26 -3.19
C HIS A 80 -12.39 16.52 -2.74
N LYS A 81 -13.37 15.92 -3.41
CA LYS A 81 -14.79 16.18 -3.15
C LYS A 81 -15.35 15.40 -1.95
N GLN A 82 -14.84 14.21 -1.67
CA GLN A 82 -15.38 13.30 -0.65
C GLN A 82 -14.43 13.13 0.53
N ILE A 83 -13.15 12.87 0.29
CA ILE A 83 -12.21 12.54 1.37
C ILE A 83 -11.70 13.79 2.10
N LEU A 84 -11.39 14.88 1.38
CA LEU A 84 -10.90 16.11 2.01
C LEU A 84 -11.91 16.72 3.01
N PRO A 85 -13.22 16.84 2.70
CA PRO A 85 -14.21 17.29 3.69
C PRO A 85 -14.26 16.42 4.94
N LEU A 86 -14.11 15.10 4.80
CA LEU A 86 -14.06 14.19 5.94
C LEU A 86 -12.81 14.42 6.79
N ILE A 87 -11.64 14.65 6.17
CA ILE A 87 -10.41 15.01 6.89
C ILE A 87 -10.60 16.33 7.64
N GLN A 88 -11.21 17.34 7.03
CA GLN A 88 -11.47 18.64 7.68
C GLN A 88 -12.42 18.52 8.87
N LYS A 89 -13.46 17.67 8.76
CA LYS A 89 -14.45 17.39 9.81
C LYS A 89 -13.87 16.58 10.97
N TYR A 90 -13.28 15.42 10.68
CA TYR A 90 -12.84 14.47 11.72
C TYR A 90 -11.41 14.71 12.21
N LYS A 91 -10.60 15.47 11.45
CA LYS A 91 -9.15 15.70 11.62
C LYS A 91 -8.26 14.50 11.32
N ILE A 92 -8.81 13.28 11.41
CA ILE A 92 -8.15 12.03 11.08
C ILE A 92 -9.17 11.19 10.31
N VAL A 93 -8.74 10.65 9.17
CA VAL A 93 -9.49 9.66 8.42
C VAL A 93 -8.57 8.46 8.23
N HIS A 94 -9.05 7.28 8.62
CA HIS A 94 -8.39 6.02 8.40
C HIS A 94 -9.00 5.38 7.14
N LEU A 95 -8.20 5.24 6.09
CA LEU A 95 -8.63 4.53 4.90
C LEU A 95 -8.24 3.06 5.09
N ASN A 96 -9.22 2.18 5.32
CA ASN A 96 -8.99 0.74 5.38
C ASN A 96 -9.09 0.14 3.97
N LYS A 97 -8.60 -1.10 3.77
CA LYS A 97 -8.68 -1.79 2.46
C LYS A 97 -8.20 -0.92 1.29
N THR A 98 -6.97 -0.41 1.40
CA THR A 98 -6.39 0.51 0.40
C THR A 98 -5.79 -0.20 -0.81
N ASP A 99 -6.17 -1.46 -1.05
CA ASP A 99 -5.96 -2.15 -2.33
C ASP A 99 -6.72 -1.44 -3.47
N ALA A 100 -7.77 -0.67 -3.13
CA ALA A 100 -8.43 0.28 -4.02
C ALA A 100 -7.44 1.34 -4.57
N ARG A 101 -7.29 1.34 -5.90
CA ARG A 101 -6.27 2.14 -6.60
C ARG A 101 -6.83 3.49 -7.03
N LEU A 102 -6.03 4.55 -6.84
CA LEU A 102 -6.19 5.78 -7.62
C LEU A 102 -6.07 5.43 -9.11
N ALA A 103 -6.97 5.97 -9.94
CA ALA A 103 -6.97 5.73 -11.38
C ALA A 103 -5.57 5.96 -11.98
N ASN A 104 -5.14 5.07 -12.87
CA ASN A 104 -3.81 5.19 -13.50
C ASN A 104 -3.77 6.26 -14.58
N ASN A 105 -4.88 6.49 -15.28
CA ASN A 105 -4.97 7.42 -16.40
C ASN A 105 -5.53 8.77 -15.94
N GLY A 106 -5.25 9.83 -16.69
CA GLY A 106 -5.80 11.18 -16.40
C GLY A 106 -5.13 11.92 -15.25
N LEU A 107 -4.09 11.35 -14.63
CA LEU A 107 -3.33 12.03 -13.58
C LEU A 107 -2.29 13.02 -14.14
N PRO A 108 -2.09 14.17 -13.49
CA PRO A 108 -0.99 15.09 -13.79
C PRO A 108 0.39 14.41 -13.78
N SER A 109 1.30 14.88 -14.64
CA SER A 109 2.63 14.28 -14.83
C SER A 109 3.48 14.26 -13.55
N ASP A 110 3.40 15.31 -12.74
CA ASP A 110 4.07 15.42 -11.44
C ASP A 110 3.58 14.35 -10.45
N ILE A 111 2.27 14.08 -10.41
CA ILE A 111 1.70 13.01 -9.59
C ILE A 111 2.20 11.64 -10.05
N GLN A 112 2.28 11.39 -11.36
CA GLN A 112 2.81 10.14 -11.90
C GLN A 112 4.30 9.95 -11.57
N LYS A 113 5.11 11.01 -11.71
CA LYS A 113 6.52 11.02 -11.31
C LYS A 113 6.69 10.73 -9.83
N LEU A 114 5.84 11.32 -8.98
CA LEU A 114 5.82 11.03 -7.55
C LEU A 114 5.50 9.56 -7.26
N ARG A 115 4.49 8.97 -7.91
CA ARG A 115 4.16 7.54 -7.75
C ARG A 115 5.35 6.64 -8.11
N CYS A 116 6.02 6.94 -9.23
CA CYS A 116 7.21 6.21 -9.66
C CYS A 116 8.33 6.31 -8.61
N ARG A 117 8.68 7.53 -8.20
CA ARG A 117 9.72 7.75 -7.18
C ARG A 117 9.38 7.08 -5.84
N VAL A 118 8.10 7.07 -5.44
CA VAL A 118 7.68 6.37 -4.22
C VAL A 118 7.94 4.88 -4.33
N ASN A 119 7.50 4.25 -5.43
CA ASN A 119 7.61 2.80 -5.61
C ASN A 119 9.04 2.30 -5.81
N PHE A 120 9.88 3.05 -6.53
CA PHE A 120 11.21 2.58 -6.94
C PHE A 120 12.36 3.20 -6.17
N SER A 121 12.12 4.30 -5.45
CA SER A 121 13.18 4.99 -4.70
C SER A 121 12.85 5.09 -3.22
N ALA A 122 11.70 5.66 -2.84
CA ALA A 122 11.40 5.98 -1.45
C ALA A 122 11.10 4.74 -0.60
N LEU A 123 10.33 3.81 -1.16
CA LEU A 123 9.97 2.54 -0.52
C LEU A 123 11.12 1.55 -0.72
N ARG A 124 11.91 1.36 0.33
CA ARG A 124 13.01 0.38 0.37
C ARG A 124 12.81 -0.57 1.51
N PHE A 125 13.23 -1.82 1.32
CA PHE A 125 13.27 -2.77 2.41
C PHE A 125 14.24 -2.33 3.51
N THR A 126 14.09 -2.88 4.70
CA THR A 126 15.07 -2.68 5.77
C THR A 126 16.46 -3.17 5.33
N PRO A 127 17.55 -2.57 5.84
CA PRO A 127 18.91 -3.01 5.49
C PRO A 127 19.14 -4.50 5.66
N GLN A 128 18.53 -5.11 6.68
CA GLN A 128 18.62 -6.54 6.99
C GLN A 128 18.01 -7.40 5.87
N ILE A 129 16.82 -7.04 5.39
CA ILE A 129 16.15 -7.75 4.28
C ILE A 129 16.95 -7.57 2.97
N GLU A 130 17.42 -6.34 2.69
CA GLU A 130 18.24 -6.11 1.50
C GLU A 130 19.57 -6.87 1.53
N GLU A 131 20.23 -6.92 2.68
CA GLU A 131 21.48 -7.67 2.84
C GLU A 131 21.26 -9.17 2.65
N LEU A 132 20.19 -9.72 3.25
CA LEU A 132 19.79 -11.10 3.05
C LEU A 132 19.53 -11.39 1.57
N GLY A 133 18.75 -10.56 0.89
CA GLY A 133 18.47 -10.68 -0.54
C GLY A 133 19.76 -10.66 -1.39
N ARG A 134 20.68 -9.72 -1.11
CA ARG A 134 21.98 -9.65 -1.79
C ARG A 134 22.82 -10.90 -1.53
N ARG A 135 22.79 -11.47 -0.32
CA ARG A 135 23.49 -12.71 0.02
C ARG A 135 22.94 -13.91 -0.77
N VAL A 136 21.62 -14.05 -0.85
CA VAL A 136 20.97 -15.10 -1.65
C VAL A 136 21.37 -15.00 -3.12
N ILE A 137 21.27 -13.80 -3.70
CA ILE A 137 21.69 -13.55 -5.09
C ILE A 137 23.16 -13.92 -5.31
N ARG A 138 24.05 -13.54 -4.37
CA ARG A 138 25.48 -13.87 -4.46
C ARG A 138 25.72 -15.38 -4.47
N ILE A 139 24.96 -16.15 -3.69
CA ILE A 139 25.06 -17.61 -3.65
C ILE A 139 24.58 -18.21 -4.98
N LEU A 140 23.40 -17.81 -5.46
CA LEU A 140 22.85 -18.33 -6.72
C LEU A 140 23.76 -18.06 -7.91
N ARG A 141 24.37 -16.86 -7.98
CA ARG A 141 25.30 -16.49 -9.06
C ARG A 141 26.59 -17.31 -9.09
N LYS A 142 26.94 -18.06 -8.04
CA LYS A 142 28.12 -18.94 -8.08
C LYS A 142 27.99 -20.03 -9.14
N ASN A 143 26.76 -20.43 -9.48
CA ASN A 143 26.47 -21.46 -10.48
C ASN A 143 26.16 -20.88 -11.87
N GLY A 144 26.40 -19.57 -12.07
CA GLY A 144 26.12 -18.86 -13.33
C GLY A 144 24.86 -18.00 -13.28
N PRO A 145 24.42 -17.48 -14.46
CA PRO A 145 23.16 -16.74 -14.58
C PRO A 145 21.96 -17.61 -14.18
N PHE A 146 20.91 -16.97 -13.65
CA PHE A 146 19.68 -17.64 -13.23
C PHE A 146 18.45 -16.83 -13.63
N LEU A 147 17.31 -17.50 -13.75
CA LEU A 147 16.00 -16.91 -13.97
C LEU A 147 15.24 -16.83 -12.65
N VAL A 148 14.52 -15.73 -12.42
CA VAL A 148 13.60 -15.57 -11.29
C VAL A 148 12.18 -15.51 -11.85
N LEU A 149 11.31 -16.37 -11.32
CA LEU A 149 9.90 -16.41 -11.68
C LEU A 149 9.08 -16.21 -10.41
N HIS A 150 8.32 -15.13 -10.36
CA HIS A 150 7.36 -14.88 -9.28
C HIS A 150 5.99 -15.39 -9.73
N LEU A 151 5.59 -16.53 -9.18
CA LEU A 151 4.30 -17.15 -9.46
C LEU A 151 3.36 -16.87 -8.30
N ARG A 152 2.24 -16.22 -8.59
CA ARG A 152 1.21 -15.85 -7.61
C ARG A 152 -0.06 -16.61 -7.95
N TYR A 153 -0.44 -17.56 -7.10
CA TYR A 153 -1.55 -18.50 -7.30
C TYR A 153 -2.61 -18.43 -6.20
N GLU A 154 -2.54 -17.41 -5.35
CA GLU A 154 -3.51 -17.16 -4.31
C GLU A 154 -4.91 -16.96 -4.92
N MET A 155 -5.95 -17.40 -4.18
CA MET A 155 -7.33 -17.42 -4.66
C MET A 155 -7.82 -16.04 -5.11
N ASP A 156 -7.34 -14.95 -4.51
CA ASP A 156 -7.68 -13.58 -4.92
C ASP A 156 -7.18 -13.27 -6.34
N VAL A 157 -6.00 -13.76 -6.72
CA VAL A 157 -5.43 -13.57 -8.07
C VAL A 157 -6.14 -14.45 -9.09
N LEU A 158 -6.44 -15.70 -8.73
CA LEU A 158 -7.18 -16.60 -9.61
C LEU A 158 -8.60 -16.06 -9.86
N ALA A 159 -9.30 -15.66 -8.80
CA ALA A 159 -10.62 -15.04 -8.89
C ALA A 159 -10.54 -13.76 -9.74
N PHE A 160 -9.61 -12.85 -9.46
CA PHE A 160 -9.47 -11.62 -10.24
C PHE A 160 -9.19 -11.88 -11.74
N SER A 161 -8.25 -12.77 -12.05
CA SER A 161 -7.87 -13.08 -13.44
C SER A 161 -8.94 -13.85 -14.22
N GLY A 162 -9.77 -14.65 -13.53
CA GLY A 162 -10.74 -15.53 -14.18
C GLY A 162 -10.15 -16.76 -14.82
N CYS A 163 -8.91 -17.09 -14.51
CA CYS A 163 -8.32 -18.31 -14.98
C CYS A 163 -8.99 -19.49 -14.27
N THR A 164 -9.76 -20.28 -15.01
CA THR A 164 -10.41 -21.51 -14.53
C THR A 164 -9.71 -22.77 -15.03
N GLN A 165 -8.58 -22.61 -15.72
CA GLN A 165 -7.85 -23.71 -16.33
C GLN A 165 -7.32 -24.66 -15.25
N GLY A 166 -7.79 -25.91 -15.26
CA GLY A 166 -7.41 -26.92 -14.28
C GLY A 166 -8.23 -26.91 -12.99
N CYS A 167 -9.21 -26.01 -12.86
CA CYS A 167 -10.17 -26.00 -11.76
C CYS A 167 -11.30 -27.03 -12.00
N LYS A 168 -11.82 -27.60 -10.92
CA LYS A 168 -13.09 -28.33 -10.89
C LYS A 168 -14.27 -27.36 -10.91
N GLU A 169 -15.45 -27.83 -11.29
CA GLU A 169 -16.68 -27.00 -11.30
C GLU A 169 -16.92 -26.28 -9.95
N GLU A 170 -16.76 -26.98 -8.82
CA GLU A 170 -16.90 -26.39 -7.48
C GLU A 170 -15.91 -25.24 -7.22
N GLU A 171 -14.66 -25.40 -7.68
CA GLU A 171 -13.61 -24.38 -7.55
C GLU A 171 -13.90 -23.18 -8.47
N VAL A 172 -14.45 -23.44 -9.67
CA VAL A 172 -14.88 -22.38 -10.60
C VAL A 172 -16.02 -21.57 -10.00
N GLU A 173 -17.01 -22.22 -9.38
CA GLU A 173 -18.09 -21.54 -8.67
C GLU A 173 -17.55 -20.72 -7.50
N GLU A 174 -16.65 -21.27 -6.69
CA GLU A 174 -16.03 -20.57 -5.58
C GLU A 174 -15.28 -19.31 -6.04
N LEU A 175 -14.41 -19.43 -7.04
CA LEU A 175 -13.67 -18.29 -7.61
C LEU A 175 -14.61 -17.25 -8.23
N THR A 176 -15.72 -17.69 -8.83
CA THR A 176 -16.72 -16.78 -9.41
C THR A 176 -17.43 -15.97 -8.34
N ARG A 177 -17.75 -16.56 -7.17
CA ARG A 177 -18.34 -15.81 -6.04
C ARG A 177 -17.39 -14.79 -5.41
N MET A 178 -16.08 -14.95 -5.59
CA MET A 178 -15.06 -14.06 -5.02
C MET A 178 -14.74 -12.83 -5.88
N ARG A 179 -15.28 -12.76 -7.12
CA ARG A 179 -15.13 -11.63 -8.04
C ARG A 179 -16.06 -10.47 -7.69
#